data_AF-A0A2G2G5G3-F1
#
_entry.id   AF-A0A2G2G5G3-F1
#
_cell.length_a   1.000
_cell.length_b   1.000
_cell.length_c   1.000
_cell.angle_alpha   90.00
_cell.angle_beta   90.00
_cell.angle_gamma   90.00
#
_symmetry.space_group_name_H-M   'P 1'
#
loop_
_entity.id
_entity.type
_entity.pdbx_description
1 polymer ?
#
loop_
_entity_poly.entity_id
_entity_poly.type
_entity_poly.pdbx_seq_one_letter_code
_entity_poly.pdbx_strand_id
1 'polypeptide(L)'
;MCGELDENLEVNKEILDRFSILSNMLGAVLGEKPAPHQQDLSTAEGRSELMDVIFHENLGRTLTTVSNTAEDEIVDSIASHAIALARLAGFIAGQLPPDADLFRSVIDAMSAGHAETTQLANRYGKARAEHHDHDH
;
A
#
# COMPACT_ATOMS: atom_id res chain seq x y z
N MET A 1 -31.10 15.60 15.50
CA MET A 1 -29.69 15.36 15.14
C MET A 1 -29.61 14.19 14.15
N CYS A 2 -30.36 14.25 13.04
CA CYS A 2 -30.37 13.20 12.02
C CYS A 2 -29.82 13.69 10.67
N GLY A 3 -29.38 14.97 10.57
CA GLY A 3 -28.82 15.55 9.34
C GLY A 3 -27.34 15.20 9.14
N GLU A 4 -26.54 15.24 10.21
CA GLU A 4 -25.08 15.04 10.11
C GLU A 4 -24.68 13.61 9.69
N LEU A 5 -25.50 12.59 9.98
CA LEU A 5 -25.23 11.22 9.56
C LEU A 5 -25.54 11.00 8.07
N ASP A 6 -26.57 11.67 7.55
CA ASP A 6 -27.00 11.56 6.16
C ASP A 6 -26.00 12.28 5.24
N GLU A 7 -25.59 13.50 5.64
CA GLU A 7 -24.58 14.30 4.94
C GLU A 7 -23.23 13.56 4.82
N ASN A 8 -22.78 12.89 5.90
CA ASN A 8 -21.53 12.11 5.86
C ASN A 8 -21.62 10.89 4.93
N LEU A 9 -22.78 10.24 4.83
CA LEU A 9 -22.98 9.12 3.92
C LEU A 9 -22.98 9.58 2.45
N GLU A 10 -23.58 10.73 2.16
CA GLU A 10 -23.57 11.32 0.82
C GLU A 10 -22.15 11.70 0.38
N VAL A 11 -21.37 12.35 1.25
CA VAL A 11 -19.96 12.69 0.96
C VAL A 11 -19.12 11.45 0.69
N ASN A 12 -19.27 10.39 1.51
CA ASN A 12 -18.54 9.14 1.30
C ASN A 12 -18.88 8.47 -0.04
N LYS A 13 -20.15 8.53 -0.44
CA LYS A 13 -20.61 7.98 -1.72
C LYS A 13 -20.05 8.78 -2.90
N GLU A 14 -20.06 10.11 -2.81
CA GLU A 14 -19.48 10.97 -3.84
C GLU A 14 -17.98 10.70 -4.04
N ILE A 15 -17.22 10.56 -2.95
CA ILE A 15 -15.79 10.22 -3.00
C ILE A 15 -15.58 8.86 -3.69
N LEU A 16 -16.39 7.86 -3.34
CA LEU A 16 -16.30 6.53 -3.94
C LEU A 16 -16.66 6.54 -5.44
N ASP A 17 -17.70 7.27 -5.82
CA ASP A 17 -18.12 7.40 -7.22
C ASP A 17 -17.04 8.10 -8.05
N ARG A 18 -16.48 9.21 -7.54
CA ARG A 18 -15.36 9.90 -8.18
C ARG A 18 -14.15 8.98 -8.33
N PHE A 19 -13.78 8.27 -7.26
CA PHE A 19 -12.67 7.32 -7.27
C PHE A 19 -12.85 6.25 -8.35
N SER A 20 -14.07 5.68 -8.43
CA SER A 20 -14.41 4.64 -9.41
C SER A 20 -14.34 5.15 -10.85
N ILE A 21 -14.88 6.34 -11.12
CA ILE A 21 -14.84 6.96 -12.46
C ILE A 21 -13.40 7.22 -12.90
N LEU A 22 -12.59 7.86 -12.04
CA LEU A 22 -11.20 8.17 -12.36
C LEU A 22 -10.36 6.91 -12.55
N SER A 23 -10.59 5.88 -11.73
CA SER A 23 -9.90 4.59 -11.86
C SER A 23 -10.24 3.90 -13.19
N ASN A 24 -11.52 3.91 -13.59
CA ASN A 24 -11.96 3.36 -14.87
C ASN A 24 -11.35 4.10 -16.06
N MET A 25 -11.20 5.43 -16.00
CA MET A 25 -10.53 6.21 -17.06
C MET A 25 -9.04 5.89 -17.18
N LEU A 26 -8.39 5.41 -16.11
CA LEU A 26 -7.02 4.91 -16.14
C LEU A 26 -6.92 3.44 -16.62
N GLY A 27 -8.05 2.83 -17.02
CA GLY A 27 -8.12 1.45 -17.51
C GLY A 27 -8.19 0.41 -16.40
N ALA A 28 -8.44 0.79 -15.14
CA ALA A 28 -8.71 -0.17 -14.08
C ALA A 28 -10.04 -0.89 -14.39
N VAL A 29 -10.03 -2.22 -14.27
CA VAL A 29 -11.24 -3.05 -14.38
C VAL A 29 -11.61 -3.49 -12.97
N LEU A 30 -12.79 -3.10 -12.52
CA LEU A 30 -13.37 -3.68 -11.31
C LEU A 30 -13.61 -5.17 -11.56
N GLY A 31 -12.88 -6.02 -10.84
CA GLY A 31 -13.13 -7.45 -10.80
C GLY A 31 -14.43 -7.77 -10.05
N GLU A 32 -14.59 -9.03 -9.65
CA GLU A 32 -15.69 -9.39 -8.73
C GLU A 32 -15.64 -8.53 -7.47
N LYS A 33 -16.81 -8.08 -7.01
CA LYS A 33 -16.93 -7.31 -5.78
C LYS A 33 -16.37 -8.16 -4.63
N PRO A 34 -15.25 -7.75 -4.00
CA PRO A 34 -14.69 -8.51 -2.91
C PRO A 34 -15.65 -8.52 -1.71
N ALA A 35 -15.47 -9.49 -0.84
CA ALA A 35 -16.16 -9.49 0.45
C ALA A 35 -15.85 -8.19 1.20
N PRO A 36 -16.79 -7.67 2.00
CA PRO A 36 -16.52 -6.53 2.88
C PRO A 36 -15.29 -6.84 3.75
N HIS A 37 -14.44 -5.83 3.93
CA HIS A 37 -13.35 -5.91 4.90
C HIS A 37 -13.95 -6.13 6.30
N GLN A 38 -13.27 -6.94 7.12
CA GLN A 38 -13.76 -7.30 8.46
C GLN A 38 -13.31 -6.29 9.53
N GLN A 39 -12.37 -5.41 9.18
CA GLN A 39 -11.76 -4.44 10.07
C GLN A 39 -12.71 -3.27 10.36
N ASP A 40 -12.73 -2.80 11.61
CA ASP A 40 -13.45 -1.58 12.00
C ASP A 40 -12.56 -0.34 11.78
N LEU A 41 -12.79 0.37 10.67
CA LEU A 41 -12.02 1.57 10.30
C LEU A 41 -12.28 2.78 11.20
N SER A 42 -13.29 2.73 12.07
CA SER A 42 -13.49 3.77 13.09
C SER A 42 -12.37 3.73 14.14
N THR A 43 -11.75 2.57 14.34
CA THR A 43 -10.66 2.36 15.30
C THR A 43 -9.28 2.53 14.67
N ALA A 44 -8.29 2.93 15.48
CA ALA A 44 -6.90 2.98 15.03
C ALA A 44 -6.35 1.58 14.70
N GLU A 45 -6.76 0.57 15.48
CA GLU A 45 -6.37 -0.82 15.30
C GLU A 45 -6.89 -1.38 13.97
N GLY A 46 -8.18 -1.24 13.68
CA GLY A 46 -8.74 -1.71 12.40
C GLY A 46 -8.16 -1.00 11.18
N ARG A 47 -7.79 0.29 11.29
CA ARG A 47 -7.03 0.98 10.22
C ARG A 47 -5.63 0.40 10.04
N SER A 48 -4.93 0.08 11.13
CA SER A 48 -3.60 -0.56 11.08
C SER A 48 -3.68 -1.95 10.45
N GLU A 49 -4.63 -2.77 10.88
CA GLU A 49 -4.85 -4.11 10.31
C GLU A 49 -5.13 -4.06 8.80
N LEU A 50 -5.94 -3.09 8.36
CA LEU A 50 -6.18 -2.89 6.93
C LEU A 50 -4.90 -2.50 6.19
N MET A 51 -4.08 -1.61 6.75
CA MET A 51 -2.79 -1.23 6.15
C MET A 51 -1.87 -2.44 6.00
N ASP A 52 -1.81 -3.31 7.02
CA ASP A 52 -1.01 -4.54 6.97
C ASP A 52 -1.51 -5.49 5.88
N VAL A 53 -2.83 -5.70 5.76
CA VAL A 53 -3.40 -6.54 4.70
C VAL A 53 -3.01 -6.00 3.32
N ILE A 54 -3.20 -4.69 3.08
CA ILE A 54 -2.84 -4.05 1.82
C ILE A 54 -1.35 -4.21 1.52
N PHE A 55 -0.49 -4.04 2.52
CA PHE A 55 0.96 -4.20 2.37
C PHE A 55 1.32 -5.63 1.95
N HIS A 56 0.83 -6.64 2.67
CA HIS A 56 1.16 -8.04 2.40
C HIS A 56 0.62 -8.53 1.05
N GLU A 57 -0.58 -8.10 0.65
CA GLU A 57 -1.13 -8.43 -0.67
C GLU A 57 -0.27 -7.88 -1.81
N ASN A 58 0.18 -6.62 -1.71
CA ASN A 58 1.02 -6.01 -2.74
C ASN A 58 2.45 -6.56 -2.72
N LEU A 59 2.99 -6.88 -1.53
CA LEU A 59 4.27 -7.56 -1.40
C LEU A 59 4.23 -8.96 -2.04
N GLY A 60 3.17 -9.74 -1.79
CA GLY A 60 2.97 -11.05 -2.39
C GLY A 60 2.87 -11.00 -3.91
N ARG A 61 2.13 -10.03 -4.46
CA ARG A 61 2.07 -9.79 -5.92
C ARG A 61 3.43 -9.43 -6.49
N THR A 62 4.17 -8.54 -5.83
CA THR A 62 5.52 -8.14 -6.25
C THR A 62 6.49 -9.33 -6.25
N LEU A 63 6.50 -10.13 -5.18
CA LEU A 63 7.30 -11.35 -5.07
C LEU A 63 6.98 -12.33 -6.21
N THR A 64 5.70 -12.52 -6.50
CA THR A 64 5.26 -13.40 -7.59
C THR A 64 5.79 -12.94 -8.94
N THR A 65 5.67 -11.64 -9.25
CA THR A 65 6.16 -11.11 -10.53
C THR A 65 7.68 -11.19 -10.65
N VAL A 66 8.40 -10.78 -9.60
CA VAL A 66 9.88 -10.79 -9.59
C VAL A 66 10.40 -12.23 -9.71
N SER A 67 9.77 -13.20 -9.05
CA SER A 67 10.17 -14.62 -9.14
C SER A 67 9.96 -15.23 -10.53
N ASN A 68 9.14 -14.61 -11.38
CA ASN A 68 8.90 -15.02 -12.77
C ASN A 68 9.65 -14.15 -13.79
N THR A 69 10.56 -13.28 -13.33
CA THR A 69 11.37 -12.40 -14.20
C THR A 69 12.71 -13.06 -14.51
N ALA A 70 13.28 -12.80 -15.70
CA ALA A 70 14.63 -13.25 -16.03
C ALA A 70 15.68 -12.67 -15.08
N GLU A 71 16.76 -13.40 -14.81
CA GLU A 71 17.76 -13.01 -13.80
C GLU A 71 18.39 -11.63 -14.06
N ASP A 72 18.58 -11.28 -15.33
CA ASP A 72 19.12 -10.01 -15.78
C ASP A 72 18.12 -8.84 -15.71
N GLU A 73 16.84 -9.14 -15.47
CA GLU A 73 15.74 -8.16 -15.41
C GLU A 73 15.16 -7.99 -13.99
N ILE A 74 15.64 -8.75 -12.98
CA ILE A 74 15.12 -8.73 -11.60
C ILE A 74 15.11 -7.32 -11.01
N VAL A 75 16.19 -6.55 -11.19
CA VAL A 75 16.31 -5.19 -10.65
C VAL A 75 15.30 -4.26 -11.29
N ASP A 76 15.14 -4.34 -12.61
CA ASP A 76 14.18 -3.52 -13.35
C ASP A 76 12.73 -3.88 -12.99
N SER A 77 12.46 -5.15 -12.72
CA SER A 77 11.16 -5.62 -12.24
C SER A 77 10.84 -5.08 -10.85
N ILE A 78 11.78 -5.15 -9.90
CA ILE A 78 11.61 -4.55 -8.56
C ILE A 78 11.39 -3.03 -8.66
N ALA A 79 12.23 -2.34 -9.44
CA ALA A 79 12.12 -0.89 -9.62
C ALA A 79 10.77 -0.49 -10.25
N SER A 80 10.31 -1.23 -11.25
CA SER A 80 9.02 -0.99 -11.92
C SER A 80 7.84 -1.13 -10.95
N HIS A 81 7.85 -2.13 -10.07
CA HIS A 81 6.80 -2.27 -9.05
C HIS A 81 6.82 -1.12 -8.05
N ALA A 82 8.00 -0.73 -7.55
CA ALA A 82 8.13 0.38 -6.62
C ALA A 82 7.59 1.70 -7.21
N ILE A 83 7.96 2.01 -8.46
CA ILE A 83 7.50 3.21 -9.17
C ILE A 83 5.98 3.16 -9.41
N ALA A 84 5.44 2.01 -9.82
CA ALA A 84 4.01 1.85 -10.05
C ALA A 84 3.19 2.03 -8.77
N LEU A 85 3.63 1.43 -7.65
CA LEU A 85 2.97 1.55 -6.35
C LEU A 85 3.05 2.98 -5.80
N ALA A 86 4.18 3.67 -5.97
CA ALA A 86 4.31 5.08 -5.58
C ALA A 86 3.36 5.98 -6.39
N ARG A 87 3.24 5.75 -7.70
CA ARG A 87 2.26 6.46 -8.54
C ARG A 87 0.82 6.18 -8.10
N LEU A 88 0.50 4.94 -7.73
CA LEU A 88 -0.82 4.57 -7.21
C LEU A 88 -1.11 5.27 -5.87
N ALA A 89 -0.14 5.33 -4.96
CA ALA A 89 -0.30 6.02 -3.69
C ALA A 89 -0.59 7.52 -3.89
N GLY A 90 0.14 8.18 -4.80
CA GLY A 90 -0.13 9.58 -5.18
C GLY A 90 -1.51 9.77 -5.81
N PHE A 91 -1.94 8.86 -6.68
CA PHE A 91 -3.29 8.87 -7.26
C PHE A 91 -4.38 8.77 -6.17
N ILE A 92 -4.25 7.83 -5.23
CA ILE A 92 -5.21 7.65 -4.12
C ILE A 92 -5.23 8.89 -3.21
N ALA A 93 -4.06 9.43 -2.85
CA ALA A 93 -3.95 10.62 -2.02
C ALA A 93 -4.65 11.84 -2.64
N GLY A 94 -4.57 11.99 -3.97
CA GLY A 94 -5.26 13.05 -4.71
C GLY A 94 -6.79 12.96 -4.69
N GLN A 95 -7.36 11.87 -4.18
CA GLN A 95 -8.81 11.67 -4.07
C GLN A 95 -9.37 12.04 -2.71
N LEU A 96 -8.54 12.48 -1.78
CA LEU A 96 -8.95 12.78 -0.42
C LEU A 96 -9.24 14.28 -0.26
N PRO A 97 -10.13 14.68 0.66
CA PRO A 97 -10.40 16.09 0.92
C PRO A 97 -9.11 16.87 1.26
N PRO A 98 -9.00 18.16 0.86
CA PRO A 98 -7.80 18.98 1.13
C PRO A 98 -7.41 19.04 2.61
N ASP A 99 -8.41 18.98 3.50
CA ASP A 99 -8.25 19.10 4.94
C ASP A 99 -7.66 17.84 5.59
N ALA A 100 -7.54 16.73 4.84
CA ALA A 100 -7.04 15.46 5.36
C ALA A 100 -5.51 15.39 5.48
N ASP A 101 -4.75 16.34 4.90
CA ASP A 101 -3.27 16.38 4.83
C ASP A 101 -2.57 15.01 4.63
N LEU A 102 -3.22 14.11 3.87
CA LEU A 102 -2.73 12.73 3.68
C LEU A 102 -1.55 12.66 2.74
N PHE A 103 -1.31 13.69 1.93
CA PHE A 103 -0.14 13.75 1.06
C PHE A 103 1.15 13.68 1.88
N ARG A 104 1.23 14.45 2.97
CA ARG A 104 2.38 14.41 3.87
C ARG A 104 2.55 13.03 4.50
N SER A 105 1.48 12.43 5.01
CA SER A 105 1.52 11.08 5.58
C SER A 105 1.97 10.01 4.58
N VAL A 106 1.60 10.13 3.30
CA VAL A 106 2.05 9.22 2.25
C VAL A 106 3.55 9.38 1.97
N ILE A 107 4.07 10.60 1.93
CA ILE A 107 5.52 10.86 1.77
C ILE A 107 6.31 10.34 2.97
N ASP A 108 5.81 10.56 4.18
CA ASP A 108 6.42 10.06 5.41
C ASP A 108 6.42 8.52 5.42
N ALA A 109 5.32 7.88 5.01
CA ALA A 109 5.22 6.42 4.90
C ALA A 109 6.18 5.84 3.86
N MET A 110 6.32 6.47 2.68
CA MET A 110 7.33 6.08 1.68
C MET A 110 8.75 6.13 2.25
N SER A 111 9.07 7.21 2.97
CA SER A 111 10.38 7.41 3.58
C SER A 111 10.66 6.38 4.68
N ALA A 112 9.66 6.08 5.51
CA ALA A 112 9.73 5.06 6.55
C ALA A 112 9.98 3.66 5.97
N GLY A 113 9.27 3.27 4.90
CA GLY A 113 9.49 1.99 4.23
C GLY A 113 10.91 1.83 3.68
N HIS A 114 11.48 2.89 3.10
CA HIS A 114 12.88 2.86 2.66
C HIS A 114 13.86 2.65 3.83
N ALA A 115 13.66 3.33 4.95
CA ALA A 115 14.49 3.16 6.15
C ALA A 115 14.38 1.73 6.73
N GLU A 116 13.18 1.15 6.73
CA GLU A 116 12.93 -0.20 7.22
C GLU A 116 13.69 -1.26 6.41
N THR A 117 13.74 -1.15 5.08
CA THR A 117 14.52 -2.07 4.23
C THR A 117 16.00 -2.08 4.59
N THR A 118 16.56 -0.91 4.90
CA THR A 118 17.97 -0.79 5.34
C THR A 118 18.18 -1.52 6.66
N GLN A 119 17.24 -1.40 7.59
CA GLN A 119 17.32 -2.10 8.88
C GLN A 119 17.16 -3.62 8.73
N LEU A 120 16.24 -4.08 7.89
CA LEU A 120 16.04 -5.50 7.56
C LEU A 120 17.28 -6.11 6.91
N ALA A 121 17.88 -5.43 5.92
CA ALA A 121 19.11 -5.88 5.27
C ALA A 121 20.27 -5.99 6.28
N ASN A 122 20.41 -5.01 7.17
CA ASN A 122 21.41 -5.05 8.24
C ASN A 122 21.20 -6.21 9.21
N ARG A 123 19.94 -6.52 9.58
CA ARG A 123 19.61 -7.68 10.42
C ARG A 123 19.98 -8.99 9.73
N TYR A 124 19.64 -9.13 8.46
CA TYR A 124 19.98 -10.32 7.67
C TYR A 124 21.50 -10.52 7.56
N GLY A 125 22.25 -9.44 7.30
CA GLY A 125 23.71 -9.49 7.24
C GLY A 125 24.36 -9.93 8.55
N LYS A 126 23.88 -9.42 9.69
CA LYS A 126 24.36 -9.83 11.03
C LYS A 126 24.08 -11.30 11.33
N ALA A 127 22.84 -11.75 11.09
CA ALA A 127 22.46 -13.15 11.32
C ALA A 127 23.35 -14.10 10.50
N ARG A 128 23.67 -13.75 9.25
CA ARG A 128 24.56 -14.55 8.41
C ARG A 128 26.00 -14.58 8.92
N ALA A 129 26.52 -13.49 9.48
CA ALA A 129 27.86 -13.44 10.06
C ALA A 129 27.96 -14.30 11.34
N GLU A 130 26.96 -14.25 12.22
CA GLU A 130 26.90 -15.05 13.44
C GLU A 130 26.86 -16.56 13.14
N HIS A 131 26.19 -16.99 12.07
CA HIS A 131 26.20 -18.39 11.63
C HIS A 131 27.55 -18.88 11.11
N HIS A 132 28.42 -18.01 10.60
CA HIS A 132 29.75 -18.39 10.12
C HIS A 132 30.80 -18.51 11.25
N ASP A 133 30.58 -17.87 12.40
CA ASP A 133 31.48 -17.95 13.57
C ASP A 133 31.30 -19.23 14.41
N HIS A 134 30.22 -19.99 14.19
CA HIS A 134 29.93 -21.23 14.93
C HIS A 134 30.38 -22.53 14.22
N ASP A 135 30.99 -22.43 13.02
CA ASP A 135 31.45 -23.57 12.20
C ASP A 135 32.98 -23.77 12.23
N HIS A 136 33.66 -23.21 13.25
CA HIS A 136 35.11 -23.33 13.48
C HIS A 136 35.45 -24.00 14.81
#